data_AF-A0A934K0S2-F1
#
_entry.id   AF-A0A934K0S2-F1
#
_cell.length_a   1.000
_cell.length_b   1.000
_cell.length_c   1.000
_cell.angle_alpha   90.00
_cell.angle_beta   90.00
_cell.angle_gamma   90.00
#
_symmetry.space_group_name_H-M   'P 1'
#
loop_
_entity.id
_entity.type
_entity.pdbx_description
1 polymer ?
#
loop_
_entity_poly.entity_id
_entity_poly.type
_entity_poly.pdbx_seq_one_letter_code
_entity_poly.pdbx_strand_id
1 'polypeptide(L)'
;AVAVALSAPWEELGSQAGRLPPVADLSSPAAVPEPVSAALGGDFLGIDGLYGRSGSETPWAVRAAALVEESAGEYAGWLAGRGSVLTLRALQAQAEQRRQLRLERLLNRLPKLTPRERELISAMSEQLVTDLLHEPLRALRSDSDGSGGEAARRLFRL
;
A
#
# COMPACT_ATOMS: atom_id res chain seq x y z
N ALA A 1 35.45 -30.61 -12.90
CA ALA A 1 34.04 -30.41 -13.29
C ALA A 1 33.25 -30.06 -12.03
N VAL A 2 32.16 -29.30 -12.14
CA VAL A 2 31.24 -28.96 -11.03
C VAL A 2 29.83 -29.36 -11.47
N ALA A 3 29.08 -30.03 -10.60
CA ALA A 3 27.65 -30.30 -10.84
C ALA A 3 26.81 -29.16 -10.26
N VAL A 4 25.79 -28.71 -11.00
CA VAL A 4 24.89 -27.65 -10.56
C VAL A 4 23.47 -28.21 -10.47
N ALA A 5 22.91 -28.26 -9.27
CA ALA A 5 21.52 -28.63 -9.05
C ALA A 5 20.63 -27.38 -9.21
N LEU A 6 19.65 -27.47 -10.11
CA LEU A 6 18.74 -26.37 -10.45
C LEU A 6 17.29 -26.63 -10.00
N SER A 7 16.88 -27.90 -9.94
CA SER A 7 15.54 -28.32 -9.53
C SER A 7 15.48 -29.84 -9.31
N ALA A 8 14.37 -30.28 -8.68
CA ALA A 8 14.00 -31.65 -8.37
C ALA A 8 14.96 -32.39 -7.41
N PRO A 9 14.45 -33.23 -6.51
CA PRO A 9 15.30 -33.90 -5.53
C PRO A 9 16.19 -34.94 -6.22
N TRP A 10 17.48 -34.90 -5.93
CA TRP A 10 18.48 -35.83 -6.45
C TRP A 10 18.60 -37.07 -5.53
N GLU A 11 17.49 -37.75 -5.31
CA GLU A 11 17.40 -38.87 -4.33
C GLU A 11 18.29 -40.06 -4.73
N GLU A 12 18.50 -40.27 -6.04
CA GLU A 12 19.30 -41.38 -6.56
C GLU A 12 20.81 -41.25 -6.24
N LEU A 13 21.26 -40.08 -5.76
CA LEU A 13 22.67 -39.81 -5.48
C LEU A 13 23.16 -40.25 -4.10
N GLY A 14 22.25 -40.69 -3.21
CA GLY A 14 22.55 -41.08 -1.83
C GLY A 14 23.74 -42.04 -1.67
N SER A 15 23.92 -42.98 -2.60
CA SER A 15 24.99 -43.99 -2.56
C SER A 15 26.30 -43.57 -3.23
N GLN A 16 26.33 -42.41 -3.91
CA GLN A 16 27.42 -42.01 -4.81
C GLN A 16 28.24 -40.80 -4.32
N ALA A 17 27.93 -40.25 -3.14
CA ALA A 17 28.51 -38.99 -2.64
C ALA A 17 30.05 -38.91 -2.76
N GLY A 18 30.78 -39.99 -2.45
CA GLY A 18 32.25 -40.03 -2.54
C GLY A 18 32.83 -40.05 -3.97
N ARG A 19 31.99 -40.11 -5.01
CA ARG A 19 32.38 -40.10 -6.43
C ARG A 19 31.85 -38.89 -7.19
N LEU A 20 31.03 -38.05 -6.54
CA LEU A 20 30.49 -36.85 -7.14
C LEU A 20 31.58 -35.78 -7.26
N PRO A 21 31.59 -34.99 -8.35
CA PRO A 21 32.35 -33.73 -8.36
C PRO A 21 31.77 -32.76 -7.31
N PRO A 22 32.46 -31.65 -7.01
CA PRO A 22 31.87 -30.57 -6.21
C PRO A 22 30.50 -30.16 -6.75
N VAL A 23 29.55 -29.91 -5.85
CA VAL A 23 28.15 -29.66 -6.16
C VAL A 23 27.74 -28.27 -5.68
N ALA A 24 27.20 -27.46 -6.58
CA ALA A 24 26.51 -26.22 -6.24
C ALA A 24 24.99 -26.42 -6.34
N ASP A 25 24.25 -26.17 -5.26
CA ASP A 25 22.78 -26.24 -5.26
C ASP A 25 22.20 -24.82 -5.32
N LEU A 26 21.54 -24.50 -6.44
CA LEU A 26 20.89 -23.21 -6.72
C LEU A 26 19.36 -23.32 -6.67
N SER A 27 18.81 -24.40 -6.14
CA SER A 27 17.37 -24.64 -6.12
C SER A 27 16.69 -24.15 -4.83
N SER A 28 15.40 -23.81 -4.95
CA SER A 28 14.53 -23.51 -3.82
C SER A 28 13.15 -24.14 -4.06
N PRO A 29 12.75 -25.18 -3.30
CA PRO A 29 13.49 -25.83 -2.20
C PRO A 29 14.74 -26.59 -2.69
N ALA A 30 15.65 -26.93 -1.76
CA ALA A 30 16.90 -27.62 -2.07
C ALA A 30 16.68 -28.97 -2.76
N ALA A 31 17.46 -29.21 -3.80
CA ALA A 31 17.43 -30.39 -4.67
C ALA A 31 18.35 -31.48 -4.15
N VAL A 32 19.48 -31.10 -3.54
CA VAL A 32 20.42 -32.06 -2.96
C VAL A 32 19.93 -32.48 -1.56
N PRO A 33 19.64 -33.76 -1.31
CA PRO A 33 19.22 -34.22 0.01
C PRO A 33 20.29 -33.97 1.08
N GLU A 34 19.88 -33.67 2.32
CA GLU A 34 20.78 -33.41 3.45
C GLU A 34 21.86 -34.50 3.66
N PRO A 35 21.55 -35.82 3.56
CA PRO A 35 22.59 -36.83 3.70
C PRO A 35 23.69 -36.74 2.63
N VAL A 36 23.33 -36.30 1.42
CA VAL A 36 24.25 -36.15 0.29
C VAL A 36 25.10 -34.88 0.46
N SER A 37 24.48 -33.75 0.84
CA SER A 37 25.21 -32.50 1.06
C SER A 37 26.15 -32.60 2.28
N ALA A 38 25.73 -33.27 3.35
CA ALA A 38 26.58 -33.55 4.51
C ALA A 38 27.78 -34.44 4.15
N ALA A 39 27.59 -35.46 3.31
CA ALA A 39 28.66 -36.34 2.85
C ALA A 39 29.67 -35.63 1.93
N LEU A 40 29.22 -34.64 1.15
CA LEU A 40 30.08 -33.79 0.31
C LEU A 40 30.88 -32.77 1.12
N GLY A 41 30.38 -32.34 2.29
CA GLY A 41 31.10 -31.44 3.20
C GLY A 41 31.56 -30.15 2.51
N GLY A 42 32.88 -29.94 2.45
CA GLY A 42 33.48 -28.74 1.84
C GLY A 42 33.33 -28.63 0.32
N ASP A 43 32.94 -29.73 -0.35
CA ASP A 43 32.69 -29.79 -1.79
C ASP A 43 31.22 -29.47 -2.15
N PHE A 44 30.38 -29.17 -1.16
CA PHE A 44 29.01 -28.71 -1.36
C PHE A 44 28.89 -27.19 -1.16
N LEU A 45 28.11 -26.54 -2.01
CA LEU A 45 27.83 -25.12 -1.93
C LEU A 45 26.36 -24.80 -2.26
N GLY A 46 25.54 -24.55 -1.24
CA GLY A 46 24.16 -24.08 -1.42
C GLY A 46 24.05 -22.56 -1.67
N ILE A 47 22.83 -22.10 -1.96
CA ILE A 47 22.48 -20.67 -2.15
C ILE A 47 22.99 -19.79 -0.99
N ASP A 48 22.78 -20.20 0.26
CA ASP A 48 23.22 -19.41 1.42
C ASP A 48 24.74 -19.31 1.51
N GLY A 49 25.45 -20.40 1.16
CA GLY A 49 26.90 -20.42 1.08
C GLY A 49 27.45 -19.54 -0.06
N LEU A 50 26.74 -19.47 -1.19
CA LEU A 50 27.03 -18.53 -2.28
C LEU A 50 26.81 -17.09 -1.87
N TYR A 51 25.73 -16.82 -1.14
CA TYR A 51 25.43 -15.50 -0.62
C TYR A 51 26.53 -15.03 0.34
N GLY A 52 26.94 -15.86 1.31
CA GLY A 52 28.00 -15.51 2.27
C GLY A 52 29.38 -15.27 1.64
N ARG A 53 29.62 -15.79 0.42
CA ARG A 53 30.85 -15.55 -0.36
C ARG A 53 30.75 -14.32 -1.26
N SER A 54 29.55 -13.91 -1.63
CA SER A 54 29.29 -12.70 -2.38
C SER A 54 29.35 -11.53 -1.40
N GLY A 55 30.38 -10.68 -1.49
CA GLY A 55 30.48 -9.49 -0.62
C GLY A 55 29.19 -8.66 -0.65
N SER A 56 28.77 -8.15 0.51
CA SER A 56 27.45 -7.55 0.71
C SER A 56 27.24 -6.20 0.02
N GLU A 57 28.31 -5.49 -0.35
CA GLU A 57 28.22 -4.11 -0.82
C GLU A 57 28.93 -3.92 -2.15
N THR A 58 28.18 -4.12 -3.21
CA THR A 58 28.58 -3.64 -4.53
C THR A 58 28.11 -2.19 -4.70
N PRO A 59 28.80 -1.38 -5.54
CA PRO A 59 28.28 -0.06 -5.94
C PRO A 59 26.90 -0.12 -6.61
N TRP A 60 26.52 -1.28 -7.18
CA TRP A 60 25.17 -1.48 -7.69
C TRP A 60 24.14 -1.61 -6.57
N ALA A 61 24.45 -2.33 -5.48
CA ALA A 61 23.55 -2.57 -4.36
C ALA A 61 23.23 -1.25 -3.64
N VAL A 62 24.24 -0.39 -3.44
CA VAL A 62 24.06 0.95 -2.87
C VAL A 62 23.13 1.81 -3.72
N ARG A 63 23.33 1.83 -5.04
CA ARG A 63 22.46 2.58 -5.97
C ARG A 63 21.03 2.03 -6.00
N ALA A 64 20.88 0.70 -6.00
CA ALA A 64 19.57 0.05 -5.97
C ALA A 64 18.83 0.38 -4.66
N ALA A 65 19.52 0.34 -3.52
CA ALA A 65 18.94 0.71 -2.22
C ALA A 65 18.44 2.16 -2.21
N ALA A 66 19.20 3.10 -2.78
CA ALA A 66 18.78 4.50 -2.86
C ALA A 66 17.49 4.69 -3.71
N LEU A 67 17.40 3.99 -4.84
CA LEU A 67 16.19 4.01 -5.69
C LEU A 67 14.98 3.39 -5.00
N VAL A 68 15.18 2.31 -4.23
CA VAL A 68 14.13 1.68 -3.44
C VAL A 68 13.62 2.63 -2.37
N GLU A 69 14.51 3.33 -1.67
CA GLU A 69 14.13 4.29 -0.63
C GLU A 69 13.34 5.47 -1.22
N GLU A 70 13.79 6.03 -2.35
CA GLU A 70 13.06 7.07 -3.08
C GLU A 70 11.65 6.60 -3.46
N SER A 71 11.54 5.43 -4.09
CA SER A 71 10.26 4.85 -4.52
C SER A 71 9.34 4.53 -3.33
N ALA A 72 9.91 4.08 -2.21
CA ALA A 72 9.18 3.80 -0.98
C ALA A 72 8.62 5.10 -0.38
N GLY A 73 9.38 6.19 -0.40
CA GLY A 73 8.93 7.52 0.00
C GLY A 73 7.77 8.04 -0.84
N GLU A 74 7.87 7.94 -2.17
CA GLU A 74 6.79 8.30 -3.09
C GLU A 74 5.51 7.49 -2.82
N TYR A 75 5.66 6.18 -2.64
CA TYR A 75 4.53 5.29 -2.33
C TYR A 75 3.89 5.63 -0.98
N ALA A 76 4.69 5.90 0.05
CA ALA A 76 4.19 6.29 1.37
C ALA A 76 3.41 7.60 1.32
N GLY A 77 3.91 8.59 0.57
CA GLY A 77 3.18 9.85 0.31
C GLY A 77 1.85 9.60 -0.39
N TRP A 78 1.86 8.85 -1.50
CA TRP A 78 0.64 8.47 -2.20
C TRP A 78 -0.38 7.73 -1.32
N LEU A 79 0.09 6.84 -0.44
CA LEU A 79 -0.75 6.12 0.50
C LEU A 79 -1.37 7.07 1.53
N ALA A 80 -0.61 8.04 2.03
CA ALA A 80 -1.08 9.05 2.98
C ALA A 80 -2.20 9.93 2.39
N GLY A 81 -2.06 10.35 1.12
CA GLY A 81 -3.09 11.11 0.40
C GLY A 81 -4.44 10.38 0.27
N ARG A 82 -4.50 9.04 0.44
CA ARG A 82 -5.78 8.31 0.48
C ARG A 82 -6.62 8.65 1.72
N GLY A 83 -6.02 9.12 2.82
CA GLY A 83 -6.74 9.55 4.02
C GLY A 83 -7.72 10.70 3.76
N SER A 84 -7.42 11.51 2.74
CA SER A 84 -8.20 12.67 2.35
C SER A 84 -9.51 12.28 1.66
N VAL A 85 -9.57 11.11 1.01
CA VAL A 85 -10.82 10.58 0.40
C VAL A 85 -11.86 10.22 1.45
N LEU A 86 -11.45 9.55 2.54
CA LEU A 86 -12.36 9.22 3.65
C LEU A 86 -12.85 10.49 4.34
N THR A 87 -11.94 11.44 4.57
CA THR A 87 -12.26 12.74 5.15
C THR A 87 -13.23 13.53 4.28
N LEU A 88 -13.03 13.52 2.96
CA LEU A 88 -13.91 14.16 1.99
C LEU A 88 -15.34 13.63 2.08
N ARG A 89 -15.50 12.30 2.13
CA ARG A 89 -16.83 11.65 2.28
C ARG A 89 -17.49 12.02 3.60
N ALA A 90 -16.74 11.99 4.70
CA ALA A 90 -17.26 12.36 6.02
C ALA A 90 -17.72 13.82 6.06
N LEU A 91 -16.95 14.74 5.46
CA LEU A 91 -17.30 16.15 5.38
C LEU A 91 -18.60 16.38 4.60
N GLN A 92 -18.75 15.75 3.43
CA GLN A 92 -19.96 15.83 2.62
C GLN A 92 -21.19 15.30 3.39
N ALA A 93 -21.05 14.14 4.03
CA ALA A 93 -22.13 13.54 4.81
C ALA A 93 -22.56 14.43 5.99
N GLN A 94 -21.60 14.98 6.74
CA GLN A 94 -21.90 15.88 7.85
C GLN A 94 -22.60 17.17 7.39
N ALA A 95 -22.16 17.75 6.28
CA ALA A 95 -22.77 18.96 5.73
C ALA A 95 -24.22 18.71 5.29
N GLU A 96 -24.45 17.59 4.60
CA GLU A 96 -25.78 17.21 4.13
C GLU A 96 -26.73 16.92 5.30
N GLN A 97 -26.26 16.20 6.32
CA GLN A 97 -27.04 15.97 7.54
C GLN A 97 -27.45 17.28 8.21
N ARG A 98 -26.53 18.24 8.32
CA ARG A 98 -26.81 19.57 8.91
C ARG A 98 -27.78 20.39 8.05
N ARG A 99 -27.66 20.31 6.73
CA ARG A 99 -28.57 20.96 5.78
C ARG A 99 -29.98 20.44 5.95
N GLN A 100 -30.16 19.12 5.89
CA GLN A 100 -31.46 18.47 6.00
C GLN A 100 -32.15 18.82 7.33
N LEU A 101 -31.43 18.71 8.46
CA LEU A 101 -31.95 19.04 9.78
C LEU A 101 -32.39 20.50 9.91
N ARG A 102 -31.66 21.45 9.29
CA ARG A 102 -32.05 22.87 9.27
C ARG A 102 -33.23 23.12 8.33
N LEU A 103 -33.23 22.49 7.16
CA LEU A 103 -34.30 22.61 6.17
C LEU A 103 -35.62 22.11 6.74
N GLU A 104 -35.64 20.91 7.34
CA GLU A 104 -36.84 20.34 7.98
C GLU A 104 -37.39 21.27 9.07
N ARG A 105 -36.52 21.80 9.94
CA ARG A 105 -36.93 22.76 10.98
C ARG A 105 -37.56 24.03 10.40
N LEU A 106 -37.02 24.55 9.30
CA LEU A 106 -37.57 25.74 8.64
C LEU A 106 -38.93 25.43 8.01
N LEU A 107 -39.03 24.33 7.26
CA LEU A 107 -40.26 23.94 6.58
C LEU A 107 -41.39 23.64 7.57
N ASN A 108 -41.09 23.06 8.74
CA ASN A 108 -42.06 22.84 9.80
C ASN A 108 -42.61 24.14 10.41
N ARG A 109 -41.83 25.23 10.40
CA ARG A 109 -42.26 26.56 10.87
C ARG A 109 -43.06 27.33 9.83
N LEU A 110 -43.06 26.89 8.57
CA LEU A 110 -43.70 27.54 7.44
C LEU A 110 -44.71 26.59 6.77
N PRO A 111 -45.76 26.14 7.48
CA PRO A 111 -46.67 25.10 6.98
C PRO A 111 -47.45 25.53 5.73
N LYS A 112 -47.63 26.84 5.52
CA LYS A 112 -48.41 27.42 4.41
C LYS A 112 -47.64 27.51 3.07
N LEU A 113 -46.36 27.12 3.03
CA LEU A 113 -45.60 27.14 1.77
C LEU A 113 -46.17 26.15 0.77
N THR A 114 -46.35 26.63 -0.46
CA THR A 114 -46.69 25.81 -1.62
C THR A 114 -45.57 24.81 -1.95
N PRO A 115 -45.86 23.71 -2.68
CA PRO A 115 -44.84 22.76 -3.10
C PRO A 115 -43.68 23.44 -3.85
N ARG A 116 -43.99 24.45 -4.68
CA ARG A 116 -42.99 25.19 -5.45
C ARG A 116 -42.04 26.01 -4.57
N GLU A 117 -42.56 26.70 -3.56
CA GLU A 117 -41.73 27.47 -2.64
C GLU A 117 -40.84 26.56 -1.78
N ARG A 118 -41.36 25.40 -1.35
CA ARG A 118 -40.58 24.40 -0.62
C ARG A 118 -39.39 23.90 -1.44
N GLU A 119 -39.62 23.62 -2.73
CA GLU A 119 -38.59 23.18 -3.66
C GLU A 119 -37.52 24.27 -3.88
N LEU A 120 -37.92 25.53 -4.08
CA LEU A 120 -36.98 26.65 -4.23
C LEU A 120 -36.08 26.82 -2.99
N ILE A 121 -36.64 26.66 -1.78
CA ILE A 121 -35.86 26.72 -0.54
C ILE A 121 -34.90 25.52 -0.43
N SER A 122 -35.33 24.30 -0.82
CA SER A 122 -34.44 23.14 -0.84
C SER A 122 -33.27 23.36 -1.80
N ALA A 123 -33.56 23.78 -3.04
CA ALA A 123 -32.55 24.05 -4.05
C ALA A 123 -31.55 25.13 -3.60
N MET A 124 -32.04 26.23 -3.00
CA MET A 124 -31.18 27.27 -2.43
C MET A 124 -30.27 26.72 -1.31
N SER A 125 -30.80 25.84 -0.46
CA SER A 125 -30.01 25.21 0.61
C SER A 125 -28.92 24.26 0.08
N GLU A 126 -29.21 23.55 -1.01
CA GLU A 126 -28.26 22.65 -1.69
C GLU A 126 -27.15 23.46 -2.38
N GLN A 127 -27.51 24.56 -3.04
CA GLN A 127 -26.55 25.50 -3.62
C GLN A 127 -25.63 26.10 -2.54
N LEU A 128 -26.19 26.55 -1.41
CA LEU A 128 -25.41 27.07 -0.29
C LEU A 128 -24.38 26.05 0.21
N VAL A 129 -24.76 24.79 0.38
CA VAL A 129 -23.83 23.73 0.81
C VAL A 129 -22.76 23.49 -0.26
N THR A 130 -23.16 23.44 -1.53
CA THR A 130 -22.25 23.26 -2.66
C THR A 130 -21.19 24.36 -2.70
N ASP A 131 -21.61 25.62 -2.59
CA ASP A 131 -20.72 26.79 -2.62
C ASP A 131 -19.76 26.78 -1.43
N LEU A 132 -20.26 26.50 -0.22
CA LEU A 132 -19.43 26.43 0.99
C LEU A 132 -18.41 25.29 0.96
N LEU A 133 -18.75 24.17 0.32
CA LEU A 133 -17.88 23.00 0.25
C LEU A 133 -16.95 22.99 -0.96
N HIS A 134 -17.14 23.88 -1.94
CA HIS A 134 -16.36 23.87 -3.18
C HIS A 134 -14.85 23.92 -2.91
N GLU A 135 -14.38 24.94 -2.19
CA GLU A 135 -12.95 25.12 -1.90
C GLU A 135 -12.39 24.05 -0.94
N PRO A 136 -13.03 23.71 0.19
CA PRO A 136 -12.55 22.63 1.06
C PRO A 136 -12.42 21.27 0.36
N LEU A 137 -13.39 20.91 -0.50
CA LEU A 137 -13.35 19.65 -1.23
C LEU A 137 -12.26 19.66 -2.30
N ARG A 138 -11.99 20.80 -2.95
CA ARG A 138 -10.87 20.94 -3.90
C ARG A 138 -9.54 20.79 -3.18
N ALA A 139 -9.34 21.47 -2.05
CA ALA A 139 -8.13 21.36 -1.25
C ALA A 139 -7.87 19.90 -0.80
N LEU A 140 -8.90 19.20 -0.32
CA LEU A 140 -8.78 17.79 0.10
C LEU A 140 -8.50 16.81 -1.05
N ARG A 141 -8.92 17.12 -2.29
CA ARG A 141 -8.61 16.28 -3.46
C ARG A 141 -7.16 16.43 -3.91
N SER A 142 -6.57 17.60 -3.66
CA SER A 142 -5.17 17.91 -3.98
C SER A 142 -4.21 17.61 -2.82
N ASP A 143 -4.71 17.01 -1.73
CA ASP A 143 -3.96 16.72 -0.52
C ASP A 143 -3.12 15.45 -0.68
N SER A 144 -1.88 15.63 -1.14
CA SER A 144 -0.97 14.54 -1.45
C SER A 144 -0.29 13.93 -0.22
N ASP A 145 -0.16 14.68 0.87
CA ASP A 145 0.53 14.24 2.09
C ASP A 145 -0.43 13.88 3.25
N GLY A 146 -1.73 14.12 3.06
CA GLY A 146 -2.77 13.80 4.04
C GLY A 146 -2.93 14.83 5.16
N SER A 147 -2.11 15.90 5.18
CA SER A 147 -2.15 16.96 6.20
C SER A 147 -3.46 17.74 6.14
N GLY A 148 -4.00 17.97 4.94
CA GLY A 148 -5.31 18.60 4.74
C GLY A 148 -6.44 17.75 5.31
N GLY A 149 -6.38 16.43 5.13
CA GLY A 149 -7.31 15.46 5.68
C GLY A 149 -7.29 15.42 7.20
N GLU A 150 -6.12 15.52 7.83
CA GLU A 150 -6.02 15.65 9.29
C GLU A 150 -6.61 16.97 9.79
N ALA A 151 -6.24 18.10 9.14
CA ALA A 151 -6.77 19.41 9.50
C ALA A 151 -8.30 19.46 9.39
N ALA A 152 -8.87 18.90 8.33
CA ALA A 152 -10.32 18.83 8.14
C ALA A 152 -11.00 17.98 9.22
N ARG A 153 -10.45 16.80 9.58
CA ARG A 153 -10.98 16.00 10.69
C ARG A 153 -11.01 16.79 11.99
N ARG A 154 -9.96 17.55 12.30
CA ARG A 154 -9.90 18.39 13.50
C ARG A 154 -10.91 19.55 13.47
N LEU A 155 -10.97 20.30 12.36
CA LEU A 155 -11.85 21.47 12.23
C LEU A 155 -13.32 21.10 12.24
N PHE A 156 -13.68 20.01 11.56
CA PHE A 156 -15.06 19.59 11.38
C PHE A 156 -15.50 18.52 12.39
N ARG A 157 -14.59 18.03 13.23
CA ARG A 157 -14.81 16.96 14.23
C ARG A 157 -15.38 15.69 13.59
N LEU A 158 -14.75 15.27 12.49
CA LEU A 158 -15.10 14.07 11.71
C LEU A 158 -14.46 12.82 12.29
#